data_AF-A0A1V9X0S7-F1
#
_entry.id   AF-A0A1V9X0S7-F1
#
_cell.length_a   1.000
_cell.length_b   1.000
_cell.length_c   1.000
_cell.angle_alpha   90.00
_cell.angle_beta   90.00
_cell.angle_gamma   90.00
#
_symmetry.space_group_name_H-M   'P 1'
#
loop_
_entity.id
_entity.type
_entity.pdbx_description
1 polymer ?
#
loop_
_entity_poly.entity_id
_entity_poly.type
_entity_poly.pdbx_seq_one_letter_code
_entity_poly.pdbx_strand_id
1 'polypeptide(L)'
;MSSTKMDPNPPNPLGVSWHDSAWLSVLDGSNVLEYFSDRSNPFYDRTCNNETVRMQRLDAEVMNDMTGLEYILLHVQEPILYII
;
A
#
# COMPACT_ATOMS: atom_id res chain seq x y z
N MET A 1 23.63 13.57 -28.24
CA MET A 1 22.95 12.36 -27.71
C MET A 1 23.65 12.00 -26.41
N SER A 2 23.06 12.32 -25.26
CA SER A 2 23.62 11.94 -23.95
C SER A 2 22.81 10.78 -23.42
N SER A 3 23.40 9.58 -23.41
CA SER A 3 22.79 8.39 -22.84
C SER A 3 22.82 8.49 -21.32
N THR A 4 21.68 8.76 -20.71
CA THR A 4 21.49 8.65 -19.26
C THR A 4 21.73 7.19 -18.88
N LYS A 5 22.83 6.92 -18.18
CA LYS A 5 23.02 5.63 -17.51
C LYS A 5 21.87 5.47 -16.52
N MET A 6 21.08 4.40 -16.66
CA MET A 6 20.13 4.01 -15.62
C MET A 6 20.94 3.65 -14.39
N ASP A 7 20.70 4.34 -13.28
CA ASP A 7 21.26 3.96 -12.00
C ASP A 7 20.75 2.55 -11.64
N PRO A 8 21.64 1.61 -11.28
CA PRO A 8 21.27 0.22 -10.98
C PRO A 8 20.60 0.08 -9.61
N ASN A 9 20.56 1.14 -8.82
CA ASN A 9 20.01 1.12 -7.48
C ASN A 9 18.55 1.58 -7.53
N PRO A 10 17.59 0.85 -6.93
CA PRO A 10 16.22 1.32 -6.83
C PRO A 10 16.19 2.70 -6.14
N PRO A 11 15.32 3.61 -6.59
CA PRO A 11 15.23 4.95 -6.01
C PRO A 11 14.96 4.85 -4.51
N ASN A 12 15.66 5.67 -3.71
CA ASN A 12 15.49 5.71 -2.27
C ASN A 12 14.02 6.04 -1.93
N PRO A 13 13.28 5.12 -1.29
CA PRO A 13 11.84 5.32 -1.04
C PRO A 13 11.56 6.50 -0.10
N LEU A 14 12.54 6.92 0.72
CA LEU A 14 12.38 8.04 1.66
C LEU A 14 12.23 9.40 0.99
N GLY A 15 12.59 9.53 -0.30
CA GLY A 15 12.41 10.75 -1.09
C GLY A 15 11.20 10.71 -2.03
N VAL A 16 10.40 9.64 -1.97
CA VAL A 16 9.27 9.40 -2.88
C VAL A 16 7.97 9.68 -2.15
N SER A 17 7.02 10.29 -2.85
CA SER A 17 5.62 10.36 -2.45
C SER A 17 4.76 9.80 -3.58
N TRP A 18 3.66 9.16 -3.24
CA TRP A 18 2.69 8.67 -4.20
C TRP A 18 1.28 9.09 -3.77
N HIS A 19 0.43 9.40 -4.76
CA HIS A 19 -0.99 9.64 -4.53
C HIS A 19 -1.81 9.32 -5.79
N ASP A 20 -3.08 8.96 -5.59
CA ASP A 20 -4.09 8.90 -6.64
C ASP A 20 -5.23 9.90 -6.32
N SER A 21 -5.36 10.92 -7.16
CA SER A 21 -6.33 11.99 -6.98
C SER A 21 -7.79 11.53 -7.07
N ALA A 22 -8.06 10.36 -7.67
CA ALA A 22 -9.42 9.81 -7.76
C ALA A 22 -10.00 9.44 -6.39
N TRP A 23 -9.14 9.18 -5.41
CA TRP A 23 -9.55 8.77 -4.06
C TRP A 23 -9.79 9.94 -3.11
N LEU A 24 -9.31 11.14 -3.42
CA LEU A 24 -9.29 12.28 -2.48
C LEU A 24 -10.66 12.66 -1.91
N SER A 25 -11.76 12.45 -2.65
CA SER A 25 -13.12 12.79 -2.20
C SER A 25 -13.87 11.65 -1.51
N VAL A 26 -13.33 10.43 -1.58
CA VAL A 26 -14.02 9.21 -1.10
C VAL A 26 -13.23 8.46 -0.05
N LEU A 27 -12.00 8.88 0.26
CA LEU A 27 -11.12 8.18 1.20
C LEU A 27 -11.66 8.26 2.64
N ASP A 28 -11.82 7.11 3.27
CA ASP A 28 -12.22 6.97 4.67
C ASP A 28 -11.49 5.79 5.35
N GLY A 29 -11.74 5.58 6.65
CA GLY A 29 -11.13 4.47 7.39
C GLY A 29 -11.52 3.08 6.88
N SER A 30 -12.60 2.95 6.11
CA SER A 30 -13.06 1.66 5.58
C SER A 30 -12.36 1.26 4.27
N ASN A 31 -11.87 2.24 3.50
CA ASN A 31 -11.30 2.00 2.17
C ASN A 31 -9.83 2.41 2.03
N VAL A 32 -9.20 2.96 3.07
CA VAL A 32 -7.80 3.42 3.01
C VAL A 32 -6.80 2.30 2.69
N LEU A 33 -7.06 1.06 3.12
CA LEU A 33 -6.22 -0.08 2.74
C LEU A 33 -6.37 -0.46 1.27
N GLU A 34 -7.55 -0.23 0.66
CA GLU A 34 -7.74 -0.41 -0.78
C GLU A 34 -6.92 0.62 -1.57
N TYR A 35 -7.00 1.89 -1.18
CA TYR A 35 -6.15 2.96 -1.71
C TYR A 35 -4.66 2.65 -1.59
N PHE A 36 -4.21 2.18 -0.42
CA PHE A 36 -2.82 1.83 -0.20
C PHE A 36 -2.38 0.64 -1.05
N SER A 37 -3.27 -0.32 -1.30
CA SER A 37 -2.99 -1.50 -2.12
C SER A 37 -2.96 -1.25 -3.63
N ASP A 38 -3.14 0.01 -4.08
CA ASP A 38 -3.15 0.34 -5.49
C ASP A 38 -1.87 -0.14 -6.20
N ARG A 39 -2.03 -0.67 -7.41
CA ARG A 39 -0.90 -1.26 -8.14
C ARG A 39 0.19 -0.25 -8.48
N SER A 40 -0.14 1.02 -8.58
CA SER A 40 0.84 2.08 -8.85
C SER A 40 1.54 2.60 -7.59
N ASN A 41 1.05 2.25 -6.40
CA ASN A 41 1.69 2.62 -5.14
C ASN A 41 2.98 1.80 -4.94
N PRO A 42 4.17 2.42 -4.93
CA PRO A 42 5.45 1.72 -4.81
C PRO A 42 5.72 1.18 -3.40
N PHE A 43 4.92 1.57 -2.40
CA PHE A 43 5.10 1.16 -1.00
C PHE A 43 4.37 -0.13 -0.63
N TYR A 44 3.45 -0.59 -1.47
CA TYR A 44 2.68 -1.81 -1.24
C TYR A 44 3.37 -3.03 -1.86
N ASP A 45 3.80 -3.96 -1.00
CA ASP A 45 4.37 -5.23 -1.43
C ASP A 45 3.26 -6.24 -1.77
N ARG A 46 3.23 -6.71 -3.02
CA ARG A 46 2.21 -7.67 -3.50
C ARG A 46 2.43 -9.11 -3.01
N THR A 47 3.52 -9.37 -2.30
CA THR A 47 3.77 -10.67 -1.65
C THR A 47 3.25 -10.71 -0.21
N CYS A 48 2.69 -9.61 0.31
CA CYS A 48 2.14 -9.55 1.65
C CYS A 48 0.92 -10.48 1.86
N ASN A 49 0.63 -10.73 3.13
CA ASN A 49 -0.50 -11.56 3.54
C ASN A 49 -1.84 -10.96 3.09
N ASN A 50 -2.00 -9.63 3.12
CA ASN A 50 -3.21 -8.94 2.67
C ASN A 50 -3.57 -9.32 1.24
N GLU A 51 -2.58 -9.30 0.32
CA GLU A 51 -2.79 -9.62 -1.09
C GLU A 51 -3.13 -11.10 -1.27
N THR A 52 -2.47 -11.98 -0.52
CA THR A 52 -2.74 -13.44 -0.53
C THR A 52 -4.18 -13.74 -0.11
N VAL A 53 -4.63 -13.19 1.02
CA VAL A 53 -6.00 -13.35 1.54
C VAL A 53 -7.02 -12.79 0.55
N ARG A 54 -6.78 -11.59 0.01
CA ARG A 54 -7.65 -10.93 -0.98
C ARG A 54 -7.80 -11.76 -2.25
N MET A 55 -6.69 -12.25 -2.81
CA MET A 55 -6.68 -13.03 -4.04
C MET A 55 -7.34 -14.40 -3.88
N GLN A 56 -7.19 -15.03 -2.71
CA GLN A 56 -7.81 -16.32 -2.40
C GLN A 56 -9.26 -16.19 -1.89
N ARG A 57 -9.76 -14.96 -1.69
CA ARG A 57 -11.08 -14.68 -1.11
C ARG A 57 -11.28 -15.34 0.25
N LEU A 58 -10.22 -15.34 1.06
CA LEU A 58 -10.25 -15.86 2.43
C LEU A 58 -10.81 -14.80 3.38
N ASP A 59 -11.22 -15.25 4.56
CA ASP A 59 -11.53 -14.35 5.66
C ASP A 59 -10.27 -13.62 6.14
N ALA A 60 -10.41 -12.36 6.50
CA ALA A 60 -9.32 -11.55 7.04
C ALA A 60 -8.76 -12.13 8.35
N GLU A 61 -9.58 -12.86 9.12
CA GLU A 61 -9.15 -13.51 10.37
C GLU A 61 -8.01 -14.52 10.15
N VAL A 62 -7.89 -15.09 8.95
CA VAL A 62 -6.82 -16.03 8.60
C VAL A 62 -5.44 -15.37 8.70
N MET A 63 -5.34 -14.05 8.53
CA MET A 63 -4.05 -13.33 8.66
C MET A 63 -3.43 -13.50 10.05
N ASN A 64 -4.23 -13.69 11.11
CA ASN A 64 -3.73 -13.90 12.47
C ASN A 64 -2.86 -15.17 12.61
N ASP A 65 -3.08 -16.16 11.73
CA ASP A 65 -2.34 -17.43 11.71
C ASP A 65 -1.23 -17.44 10.64
N MET A 66 -1.10 -16.36 9.86
CA MET A 66 -0.06 -16.22 8.86
C MET A 66 1.22 -15.64 9.47
N THR A 67 2.36 -15.98 8.89
CA THR A 67 3.64 -15.36 9.24
C THR A 67 4.20 -14.69 8.00
N GLY A 68 4.49 -13.40 8.08
CA GLY A 68 4.98 -12.65 6.95
C GLY A 68 4.71 -11.17 7.09
N LEU A 69 4.86 -10.44 5.98
CA LEU A 69 4.53 -9.04 5.89
C LEU A 69 3.02 -8.85 5.83
N GLU A 70 2.51 -7.92 6.63
CA GLU A 70 1.12 -7.48 6.60
C GLU A 70 1.03 -5.97 6.83
N TYR A 71 -0.07 -5.39 6.37
CA TYR A 71 -0.41 -3.99 6.55
C TYR A 71 -1.73 -3.89 7.30
N ILE A 72 -1.77 -3.05 8.32
CA ILE A 72 -2.96 -2.83 9.16
C ILE A 72 -3.26 -1.34 9.21
N LEU A 73 -4.51 -0.97 9.49
CA LEU A 73 -4.83 0.42 9.79
C LEU A 73 -4.56 0.70 11.28
N LEU A 74 -3.43 1.31 11.59
CA LEU A 74 -2.98 1.55 12.96
C LEU A 74 -3.67 2.77 13.60
N HIS A 75 -3.89 3.83 12.82
CA HIS A 75 -4.50 5.06 13.33
C HIS A 75 -5.42 5.71 12.29
N VAL A 76 -6.51 6.28 12.78
CA VAL A 76 -7.53 6.99 11.99
C VAL A 76 -7.79 8.36 12.61
N GLN A 77 -7.58 9.41 11.81
CA GLN A 77 -7.98 10.79 12.10
C GLN A 77 -8.72 11.35 10.88
N GLU A 78 -10.02 11.15 10.83
CA GLU A 78 -10.83 11.59 9.70
C GLU A 78 -10.93 13.12 9.58
N PRO A 79 -10.96 13.67 8.36
CA PRO A 79 -10.71 13.01 7.06
C PRO A 79 -9.23 13.09 6.62
N ILE A 80 -8.31 13.49 7.51
CA ILE A 80 -7.03 14.11 7.13
C ILE A 80 -5.87 13.11 7.14
N LEU A 81 -5.87 12.17 8.09
CA LEU A 81 -4.70 11.32 8.34
C LEU A 81 -5.09 9.88 8.67
N TYR A 82 -4.42 8.95 8.02
CA TYR A 82 -4.45 7.53 8.29
C TYR A 82 -3.01 7.03 8.37
N ILE A 83 -2.73 6.14 9.32
CA ILE A 83 -1.41 5.51 9.48
C ILE A 83 -1.58 4.02 9.27
N ILE A 84 -0.85 3.50 8.29
CA ILE A 84 -0.77 2.07 7.93
C ILE A 84 0.52 1.50 8.50
#